data_AF-A0AAV5VJZ3-F1
#
_entry.id   AF-A0AAV5VJZ3-F1
#
_cell.length_a   1.000
_cell.length_b   1.000
_cell.length_c   1.000
_cell.angle_alpha   90.00
_cell.angle_beta   90.00
_cell.angle_gamma   90.00
#
_symmetry.space_group_name_H-M   'P 1'
#
loop_
_entity.id
_entity.type
_entity.pdbx_description
1 polymer ?
#
loop_
_entity_poly.entity_id
_entity_poly.type
_entity_poly.pdbx_seq_one_letter_code
_entity_poly.pdbx_strand_id
1 'polypeptide(L)'
;MIALLVFCVLLARSSAIIPHSKLEEYNSIDAKKIYDILLNFEGKTTPTLAELLCEMSYCHFEDKNKCVLNCEKWDAEINRRIFKIMMSNHANATVSLNVQECFLRCVTVCQSEACKDLCSSLCSTHFSYPNRAEYEREFKHFFSQVMQDSVQLINKQ
;
A
#
# COMPACT_ATOMS: atom_id res chain seq x y z
N MET A 1 -16.82 -5.11 -1.59
CA MET A 1 -15.68 -4.47 -0.90
C MET A 1 -14.33 -4.52 -1.62
N ILE A 2 -13.89 -5.62 -2.27
CA ILE A 2 -12.84 -5.49 -3.33
C ILE A 2 -13.41 -4.69 -4.50
N ALA A 3 -14.72 -4.89 -4.76
CA ALA A 3 -15.55 -3.93 -5.45
C ALA A 3 -15.27 -2.52 -4.92
N LEU A 4 -15.53 -2.16 -3.65
CA LEU A 4 -15.19 -0.82 -3.13
C LEU A 4 -13.80 -0.30 -3.50
N LEU A 5 -12.66 -0.96 -3.26
CA LEU A 5 -11.35 -0.37 -3.62
C LEU A 5 -11.16 -0.18 -5.14
N VAL A 6 -11.57 -1.17 -5.95
CA VAL A 6 -11.54 -1.08 -7.42
C VAL A 6 -12.59 -0.09 -7.95
N PHE A 7 -13.73 0.05 -7.25
CA PHE A 7 -14.86 0.93 -7.56
C PHE A 7 -14.56 2.36 -7.09
N CYS A 8 -13.80 2.54 -6.02
CA CYS A 8 -13.22 3.79 -5.54
C CYS A 8 -12.22 4.32 -6.57
N VAL A 9 -11.33 3.44 -7.07
CA VAL A 9 -10.42 3.74 -8.19
C VAL A 9 -11.17 4.08 -9.48
N LEU A 10 -12.22 3.32 -9.84
CA LEU A 10 -13.03 3.58 -11.03
C LEU A 10 -13.88 4.86 -10.91
N LEU A 11 -14.36 5.19 -9.70
CA LEU A 11 -15.08 6.45 -9.40
C LEU A 11 -14.12 7.65 -9.29
N ALA A 12 -12.83 7.43 -8.99
CA ALA A 12 -11.81 8.48 -9.02
C ALA A 12 -11.58 9.07 -10.41
N ARG A 13 -11.93 8.33 -11.48
CA ARG A 13 -11.83 8.83 -12.86
C ARG A 13 -12.85 9.91 -13.20
N SER A 14 -13.96 10.05 -12.46
CA SER A 14 -15.06 10.98 -12.83
C SER A 14 -15.11 12.28 -12.01
N SER A 15 -14.32 12.41 -10.94
CA SER A 15 -14.20 13.66 -10.18
C SER A 15 -12.84 13.70 -9.50
N ALA A 16 -12.04 14.74 -9.79
CA ALA A 16 -10.66 14.87 -9.30
C ALA A 16 -10.60 14.80 -7.76
N ILE A 17 -10.23 13.62 -7.26
CA ILE A 17 -10.31 13.27 -5.82
C ILE A 17 -9.29 14.06 -4.99
N ILE A 18 -8.09 14.30 -5.53
CA ILE A 18 -7.06 15.12 -4.87
C ILE A 18 -6.55 16.13 -5.90
N PRO A 19 -6.67 17.46 -5.65
CA PRO A 19 -6.05 18.45 -6.52
C PRO A 19 -4.57 18.15 -6.71
N HIS A 20 -4.05 18.23 -7.93
CA HIS A 20 -2.62 17.99 -8.20
C HIS A 20 -1.70 18.82 -7.27
N SER A 21 -2.10 20.04 -6.92
CA SER A 21 -1.36 20.90 -5.98
C SER A 21 -1.20 20.29 -4.59
N LYS A 22 -2.12 19.43 -4.14
CA LYS A 22 -1.99 18.70 -2.86
C LYS A 22 -1.07 17.49 -2.96
N LEU A 23 -0.83 16.97 -4.17
CA LEU A 23 0.13 15.87 -4.37
C LEU A 23 1.58 16.36 -4.21
N GLU A 24 1.82 17.64 -4.45
CA GLU A 24 3.13 18.30 -4.28
C GLU A 24 3.48 18.59 -2.81
N GLU A 25 2.53 18.41 -1.87
CA GLU A 25 2.77 18.59 -0.43
C GLU A 25 3.55 17.43 0.20
N TYR A 26 3.66 16.29 -0.50
CA TYR A 26 4.36 15.10 -0.04
C TYR A 26 5.82 15.09 -0.52
N ASN A 27 6.77 14.99 0.40
CA ASN A 27 8.20 15.10 0.08
C ASN A 27 8.94 13.75 0.09
N SER A 28 8.40 12.77 0.81
CA SER A 28 8.99 11.44 0.98
C SER A 28 8.32 10.35 0.16
N ILE A 29 7.07 10.54 -0.28
CA ILE A 29 6.39 9.62 -1.22
C ILE A 29 6.30 10.24 -2.61
N ASP A 30 6.38 9.40 -3.65
CA ASP A 30 5.97 9.82 -5.01
C ASP A 30 4.44 9.75 -5.12
N ALA A 31 3.76 10.69 -4.45
CA ALA A 31 2.30 10.74 -4.36
C ALA A 31 1.64 10.79 -5.75
N LYS A 32 2.29 11.47 -6.71
CA LYS A 32 1.83 11.52 -8.09
C LYS A 32 1.90 10.15 -8.75
N LYS A 33 3.04 9.46 -8.70
CA LYS A 33 3.16 8.10 -9.25
C LYS A 33 2.17 7.14 -8.60
N ILE A 34 2.01 7.20 -7.27
CA ILE A 34 1.01 6.38 -6.57
C ILE A 34 -0.39 6.68 -7.10
N TYR A 35 -0.75 7.95 -7.21
CA TYR A 35 -2.06 8.39 -7.69
C TYR A 35 -2.30 7.94 -9.14
N ASP A 36 -1.31 8.13 -10.02
CA ASP A 36 -1.37 7.72 -11.43
C ASP A 36 -1.52 6.19 -11.56
N ILE A 37 -0.79 5.41 -10.76
CA ILE A 37 -0.94 3.95 -10.73
C ILE A 37 -2.36 3.59 -10.28
N LEU A 38 -2.84 4.19 -9.19
CA LEU A 38 -4.17 3.92 -8.67
C LEU A 38 -5.25 4.26 -9.71
N LEU A 39 -5.20 5.41 -10.38
CA LEU A 39 -6.15 5.80 -11.42
C LEU A 39 -6.18 4.86 -12.63
N ASN A 40 -5.01 4.32 -12.99
CA ASN A 40 -4.84 3.44 -14.14
C ASN A 40 -4.94 1.96 -13.78
N PHE A 41 -5.22 1.63 -12.51
CA PHE A 41 -5.30 0.24 -12.07
C PHE A 41 -6.56 -0.45 -12.60
N GLU A 42 -6.42 -1.22 -13.68
CA GLU A 42 -7.53 -1.94 -14.31
C GLU A 42 -7.80 -3.32 -13.68
N GLY A 43 -7.00 -3.73 -12.68
CA GLY A 43 -7.15 -5.00 -11.96
C GLY A 43 -6.93 -6.26 -12.80
N LYS A 44 -6.45 -6.11 -14.05
CA LYS A 44 -6.21 -7.22 -15.01
C LYS A 44 -4.73 -7.42 -15.38
N THR A 45 -3.82 -6.59 -14.88
CA THR A 45 -2.39 -6.60 -15.22
C THR A 45 -1.50 -6.67 -13.99
N THR A 46 -0.25 -7.08 -14.19
CA THR A 46 0.86 -6.93 -13.24
C THR A 46 1.31 -5.46 -13.16
N PRO A 47 1.68 -4.93 -11.98
CA PRO A 47 1.63 -5.60 -10.67
C PRO A 47 0.20 -5.78 -10.14
N THR A 48 -0.07 -6.82 -9.35
CA THR A 48 -1.38 -6.96 -8.69
C THR A 48 -1.58 -5.87 -7.63
N LEU A 49 -2.80 -5.69 -7.11
CA LEU A 49 -3.06 -4.68 -6.08
C LEU A 49 -2.24 -4.97 -4.80
N ALA A 50 -2.03 -6.24 -4.46
CA ALA A 50 -1.29 -6.60 -3.27
C ALA A 50 0.23 -6.47 -3.48
N GLU A 51 0.73 -6.79 -4.67
CA GLU A 51 2.12 -6.50 -5.06
C GLU A 51 2.41 -4.99 -5.00
N LEU A 52 1.54 -4.17 -5.60
CA LEU A 52 1.64 -2.71 -5.54
C LEU A 52 1.63 -2.19 -4.09
N LEU A 53 0.72 -2.68 -3.25
CA LEU A 53 0.67 -2.27 -1.84
C LEU A 53 1.87 -2.76 -1.04
N CYS A 54 2.46 -3.90 -1.40
CA CYS A 54 3.73 -4.34 -0.84
C CYS A 54 4.85 -3.39 -1.24
N GLU A 55 4.98 -3.03 -2.52
CA GLU A 55 6.00 -2.09 -2.99
C GLU A 55 5.88 -0.73 -2.30
N MET A 56 4.65 -0.24 -2.16
CA MET A 56 4.34 1.00 -1.46
C MET A 56 4.69 0.92 0.03
N SER A 57 4.47 -0.21 0.68
CA SER A 57 4.63 -0.33 2.14
C SER A 57 6.07 -0.65 2.57
N TYR A 58 6.84 -1.35 1.72
CA TYR A 58 8.15 -1.88 2.08
C TYR A 58 9.28 -1.38 1.19
N CYS A 59 9.02 -1.17 -0.10
CA CYS A 59 10.06 -0.90 -1.10
C CYS A 59 10.20 0.57 -1.45
N HIS A 60 9.22 1.41 -1.12
CA HIS A 60 9.19 2.83 -1.48
C HIS A 60 9.35 3.02 -3.01
N PHE A 61 8.84 2.05 -3.78
CA PHE A 61 9.03 1.90 -5.24
C PHE A 61 10.49 1.83 -5.73
N GLU A 62 11.41 1.46 -4.85
CA GLU A 62 12.80 1.16 -5.21
C GLU A 62 13.04 -0.36 -5.14
N ASP A 63 13.79 -0.90 -6.10
CA ASP A 63 14.19 -2.32 -6.08
C ASP A 63 15.44 -2.58 -5.21
N LYS A 64 15.48 -1.96 -4.04
CA LYS A 64 16.56 -2.17 -3.07
C LYS A 64 16.49 -3.60 -2.53
N ASN A 65 17.61 -4.31 -2.46
CA ASN A 65 17.67 -5.70 -1.96
C ASN A 65 16.67 -6.66 -2.64
N LYS A 66 16.34 -6.44 -3.93
CA LYS A 66 15.33 -7.23 -4.67
C LYS A 66 13.93 -7.14 -4.05
N CYS A 67 13.56 -5.96 -3.54
CA CYS A 67 12.29 -5.76 -2.85
C CYS A 67 11.09 -6.03 -3.76
N VAL A 68 11.17 -5.65 -5.04
CA VAL A 68 10.08 -5.88 -6.02
C VAL A 68 9.83 -7.38 -6.19
N LEU A 69 10.90 -8.16 -6.41
CA LEU A 69 10.81 -9.63 -6.49
C LEU A 69 10.27 -10.27 -5.20
N ASN A 70 10.59 -9.70 -4.04
CA ASN A 70 10.05 -10.19 -2.77
C ASN A 70 8.56 -9.85 -2.63
N CYS A 71 8.09 -8.73 -3.20
CA CYS A 71 6.67 -8.39 -3.25
C CYS A 71 5.88 -9.29 -4.20
N GLU A 72 6.44 -9.65 -5.36
CA GLU A 72 5.86 -10.65 -6.27
C GLU A 72 5.65 -11.99 -5.54
N LYS A 73 6.69 -12.47 -4.84
CA LYS A 73 6.62 -13.70 -4.05
C LYS A 73 5.64 -13.60 -2.89
N TRP A 74 5.63 -12.47 -2.19
CA TRP A 74 4.70 -12.23 -1.10
C TRP A 74 3.24 -12.27 -1.60
N ASP A 75 2.96 -11.67 -2.76
CA ASP A 75 1.63 -11.70 -3.38
C ASP A 75 1.14 -13.12 -3.71
N ALA A 76 2.04 -14.03 -4.07
CA ALA A 76 1.73 -15.43 -4.28
C ALA A 76 1.35 -16.16 -2.97
N GLU A 77 1.86 -15.69 -1.83
CA GLU A 77 1.72 -16.35 -0.52
C GLU A 77 0.65 -15.72 0.38
N ILE A 78 0.11 -14.54 0.04
CA ILE A 78 -0.82 -13.85 0.93
C ILE A 78 -2.16 -14.56 1.09
N ASN A 79 -2.70 -14.51 2.31
CA ASN A 79 -4.10 -14.83 2.55
C ASN A 79 -4.98 -13.65 2.10
N ARG A 80 -5.54 -13.73 0.90
CA ARG A 80 -6.38 -12.68 0.29
C ARG A 80 -7.55 -12.23 1.17
N ARG A 81 -8.11 -13.12 2.00
CA ARG A 81 -9.19 -12.79 2.95
C ARG A 81 -8.68 -11.89 4.07
N ILE A 82 -7.56 -12.26 4.69
CA ILE A 82 -6.95 -11.47 5.77
C ILE A 82 -6.44 -10.14 5.25
N PHE A 83 -5.77 -10.16 4.10
CA PHE A 83 -5.32 -8.96 3.41
C PHE A 83 -6.45 -7.95 3.24
N LYS A 84 -7.62 -8.41 2.74
CA LYS A 84 -8.81 -7.57 2.59
C LYS A 84 -9.31 -6.98 3.92
N ILE A 85 -9.29 -7.75 5.00
CA ILE A 85 -9.69 -7.28 6.34
C ILE A 85 -8.70 -6.20 6.82
N MET A 86 -7.40 -6.44 6.69
CA MET A 86 -6.38 -5.49 7.11
C MET A 86 -6.44 -4.18 6.32
N MET A 87 -6.66 -4.25 5.01
CA MET A 87 -6.86 -3.06 4.18
C MET A 87 -8.07 -2.24 4.61
N SER A 88 -9.13 -2.89 5.10
CA SER A 88 -10.33 -2.20 5.60
C SER A 88 -10.09 -1.50 6.94
N ASN A 89 -9.11 -1.95 7.72
CA ASN A 89 -8.76 -1.40 9.02
C ASN A 89 -7.57 -0.43 8.98
N HIS A 90 -6.96 -0.23 7.80
CA HIS A 90 -5.65 0.42 7.67
C HIS A 90 -5.66 1.92 7.99
N ALA A 91 -6.82 2.57 8.00
CA ALA A 91 -6.97 3.95 8.48
C ALA A 91 -6.39 4.15 9.89
N ASN A 92 -6.39 3.09 10.72
CA ASN A 92 -5.90 3.14 12.10
C ASN A 92 -4.53 2.49 12.30
N ALA A 93 -3.86 2.02 11.24
CA ALA A 93 -2.56 1.37 11.41
C ALA A 93 -1.52 2.35 11.94
N THR A 94 -0.88 1.98 13.05
CA THR A 94 0.27 2.72 13.59
C THR A 94 1.50 2.43 12.75
N VAL A 95 2.40 3.42 12.67
CA VAL A 95 3.77 3.27 12.18
C VAL A 95 4.44 2.15 12.96
N SER A 96 5.14 1.24 12.28
CA SER A 96 5.87 0.17 12.95
C SER A 96 7.07 0.78 13.66
N LEU A 97 7.22 0.56 14.97
CA LEU A 97 8.29 1.18 15.76
C LEU A 97 9.63 0.47 15.57
N ASN A 98 9.60 -0.83 15.24
CA ASN A 98 10.78 -1.67 15.08
C ASN A 98 10.54 -2.78 14.03
N VAL A 99 11.64 -3.43 13.62
CA VAL A 99 11.63 -4.52 12.62
C VAL A 99 10.76 -5.70 13.07
N GLN A 100 10.72 -5.99 14.38
CA GLN A 100 9.95 -7.12 14.90
C GLN A 100 8.44 -6.90 14.75
N GLU A 101 7.94 -5.69 15.05
CA GLU A 101 6.54 -5.31 14.84
C GLU A 101 6.15 -5.37 13.36
N CYS A 102 7.05 -4.89 12.49
CA CYS A 102 6.89 -4.98 11.04
C CYS A 102 6.75 -6.45 10.60
N PHE A 103 7.67 -7.30 11.08
CA PHE A 103 7.71 -8.72 10.76
C PHE A 103 6.41 -9.41 11.16
N LEU A 104 5.98 -9.22 12.41
CA LEU A 104 4.75 -9.81 12.96
C LEU A 104 3.51 -9.38 12.16
N ARG A 105 3.45 -8.11 11.74
CA ARG A 105 2.36 -7.61 10.90
C ARG A 105 2.36 -8.27 9.52
N CYS A 106 3.54 -8.40 8.89
CA CYS A 106 3.67 -9.03 7.58
C CYS A 106 3.25 -10.51 7.60
N VAL A 107 3.75 -11.30 8.57
CA VAL A 107 3.40 -12.73 8.67
C VAL A 107 1.93 -12.96 9.10
N THR A 108 1.29 -11.96 9.72
CA THR A 108 -0.15 -12.06 10.01
C THR A 108 -0.97 -12.08 8.71
N VAL A 109 -0.57 -11.30 7.71
CA VAL A 109 -1.19 -11.28 6.37
C VAL A 109 -0.82 -12.54 5.57
N CYS A 110 0.44 -12.95 5.71
CA CYS A 110 1.07 -14.01 4.95
C CYS A 110 1.18 -15.26 5.82
N GLN A 111 0.18 -16.13 5.79
CA GLN A 111 0.02 -17.28 6.71
C GLN A 111 0.81 -18.54 6.29
N SER A 112 1.73 -18.42 5.34
CA SER A 112 2.59 -19.50 4.88
C SER A 112 3.92 -19.49 5.63
N GLU A 113 4.53 -20.66 5.85
CA GLU A 113 5.87 -20.74 6.44
C GLU A 113 6.93 -20.05 5.57
N ALA A 114 6.73 -20.03 4.24
CA ALA A 114 7.59 -19.30 3.31
C ALA A 114 7.56 -17.78 3.53
N CYS A 115 6.53 -17.26 4.21
CA CYS A 115 6.42 -15.85 4.53
C CYS A 115 7.42 -15.38 5.58
N LYS A 116 7.98 -16.27 6.41
CA LYS A 116 8.93 -15.84 7.47
C LYS A 116 10.15 -15.16 6.85
N ASP A 117 10.78 -15.81 5.89
CA ASP A 117 11.98 -15.27 5.24
C ASP A 117 11.64 -14.05 4.38
N LEU A 118 10.51 -14.09 3.65
CA LEU A 118 10.03 -12.96 2.84
C LEU A 118 9.77 -11.72 3.71
N CYS A 119 9.00 -11.88 4.79
CA CYS A 119 8.65 -10.79 5.70
C CYS A 119 9.87 -10.25 6.45
N SER A 120 10.83 -11.11 6.79
CA SER A 120 12.11 -10.66 7.34
C SER A 120 12.84 -9.76 6.34
N SER A 121 12.98 -10.20 5.09
CA SER A 121 13.66 -9.44 4.03
C SER A 121 12.97 -8.11 3.69
N LEU A 122 11.63 -8.12 3.56
CA LEU A 122 10.82 -6.91 3.31
C LEU A 122 10.95 -5.90 4.46
N CYS A 123 10.86 -6.36 5.71
CA CYS A 123 10.98 -5.47 6.87
C CYS A 123 12.40 -4.94 7.07
N SER A 124 13.44 -5.76 6.86
CA SER A 124 14.82 -5.28 6.87
C SER A 124 15.07 -4.24 5.79
N THR A 125 14.49 -4.43 4.59
CA THR A 125 14.60 -3.46 3.49
C THR A 125 13.88 -2.16 3.85
N HIS A 126 12.64 -2.23 4.32
CA HIS A 126 11.87 -1.06 4.77
C HIS A 126 12.59 -0.26 5.87
N PHE A 127 13.20 -0.94 6.85
CA PHE A 127 13.95 -0.29 7.91
C PHE A 127 15.33 0.23 7.48
N SER A 128 15.77 -0.09 6.26
CA SER A 128 17.02 0.42 5.70
C SER A 128 16.90 1.79 5.03
N TYR A 129 15.68 2.33 4.89
CA TYR A 129 15.45 3.66 4.33
C TYR A 129 15.65 4.74 5.40
N PRO A 130 16.55 5.73 5.19
CA PRO A 130 16.80 6.79 6.17
C PRO A 130 15.56 7.63 6.49
N ASN A 131 14.70 7.88 5.50
CA ASN A 131 13.47 8.67 5.60
C ASN A 131 12.22 7.82 5.91
N ARG A 132 12.37 6.55 6.33
CA ARG A 132 11.25 5.62 6.56
C ARG A 132 10.12 6.20 7.40
N ALA A 133 10.45 6.84 8.52
CA ALA A 133 9.44 7.37 9.43
C ALA A 133 8.61 8.51 8.80
N GLU A 134 9.23 9.34 7.95
CA GLU A 134 8.54 10.38 7.21
C GLU A 134 7.70 9.80 6.08
N TYR A 135 8.27 8.86 5.32
CA TYR A 135 7.57 8.09 4.30
C TYR A 135 6.30 7.43 4.85
N GLU A 136 6.39 6.69 5.97
CA GLU A 136 5.23 5.99 6.56
C GLU A 136 4.13 6.94 7.01
N ARG A 137 4.50 8.11 7.53
CA ARG A 137 3.56 9.15 7.94
C ARG A 137 2.84 9.75 6.74
N GLU A 138 3.59 10.15 5.71
CA GLU A 138 3.05 10.70 4.48
C GLU A 138 2.18 9.68 3.74
N PHE A 139 2.67 8.45 3.61
CA PHE A 139 1.93 7.36 2.99
C PHE A 139 0.60 7.10 3.70
N LYS A 140 0.60 7.02 5.03
CA LYS A 140 -0.63 6.85 5.82
C LYS A 140 -1.61 8.00 5.58
N HIS A 141 -1.12 9.24 5.58
CA HIS A 141 -1.94 10.42 5.37
C HIS A 141 -2.56 10.41 3.97
N PHE A 142 -1.74 10.23 2.93
CA PHE A 142 -2.17 10.12 1.54
C PHE A 142 -3.21 9.02 1.36
N PHE A 143 -2.92 7.80 1.86
CA PHE A 143 -3.81 6.66 1.72
C PHE A 143 -5.15 6.88 2.45
N SER A 144 -5.13 7.51 3.63
CA SER A 144 -6.34 7.87 4.36
C SER A 144 -7.20 8.87 3.58
N GLN A 145 -6.59 9.89 2.96
CA GLN A 145 -7.33 10.86 2.13
C GLN A 145 -7.99 10.18 0.94
N VAL A 146 -7.23 9.39 0.17
CA VAL A 146 -7.76 8.64 -0.98
C VAL A 146 -8.95 7.76 -0.58
N MET A 147 -8.86 7.07 0.56
CA MET A 147 -9.94 6.21 1.05
C MET A 147 -11.17 7.01 1.51
N GLN A 148 -10.99 8.10 2.26
CA GLN A 148 -12.10 8.93 2.76
C GLN A 148 -12.89 9.57 1.61
N ASP A 149 -12.19 10.15 0.65
CA ASP A 149 -12.82 10.83 -0.47
C ASP A 149 -13.61 9.84 -1.34
N SER A 150 -13.07 8.64 -1.51
CA SER A 150 -13.76 7.59 -2.26
C SER A 150 -15.05 7.11 -1.57
N VAL A 151 -15.09 7.07 -0.24
CA VAL A 151 -16.32 6.75 0.53
C VAL A 151 -17.37 7.85 0.36
N GLN A 152 -16.97 9.12 0.38
CA GLN A 152 -17.90 10.24 0.20
C GLN A 152 -18.56 10.24 -1.17
N LEU A 153 -17.84 9.84 -2.23
CA LEU A 153 -18.40 9.73 -3.57
C LEU A 153 -19.45 8.63 -3.68
N ILE A 154 -19.24 7.48 -3.04
CA ILE A 154 -20.22 6.38 -3.02
C ILE A 154 -21.52 6.82 -2.36
N ASN A 155 -21.45 7.59 -1.27
CA ASN A 155 -22.64 8.01 -0.52
C ASN A 155 -23.43 9.16 -1.19
N LYS A 156 -22.89 9.78 -2.24
CA LYS A 156 -23.55 10.87 -2.99
C LYS A 156 -24.31 10.39 -4.24
N GLN A 157 -24.20 9.11 -4.59
CA GLN A 157 -24.90 8.46 -5.71
C GLN A 157 -26.13 7.72 -5.20
#